data_AF-K1S970-F1
#
_entry.id   AF-K1S970-F1
#
_cell.length_a   1.000
_cell.length_b   1.000
_cell.length_c   1.000
_cell.angle_alpha   90.00
_cell.angle_beta   90.00
_cell.angle_gamma   90.00
#
_symmetry.space_group_name_H-M   'P 1'
#
loop_
_entity.id
_entity.type
_entity.pdbx_description
1 polymer ?
#
loop_
_entity_poly.entity_id
_entity_poly.type
_entity_poly.pdbx_seq_one_letter_code
_entity_poly.pdbx_strand_id
1 'polypeptide(L)' 'MFATTTPAMSIGDRNVEATKKALAKLGVPIIASDTGLNYGRTVSFNASDGSLEIMSSLKGNKTI' A
#
# COMPACT_ATOMS: atom_id res chain seq x y z
N MET A 1 -6.95 -13.03 -13.50
CA MET A 1 -6.17 -11.79 -13.66
C MET A 1 -6.26 -11.38 -15.11
N PHE A 2 -6.85 -10.22 -15.41
CA PHE A 2 -7.01 -9.75 -16.80
C PHE A 2 -5.80 -8.90 -17.19
N ALA A 3 -5.08 -9.33 -18.21
CA ALA A 3 -3.96 -8.61 -18.79
C ALA A 3 -4.50 -7.64 -19.85
N THR A 4 -4.35 -6.34 -19.63
CA THR A 4 -4.49 -5.32 -20.67
C THR A 4 -3.11 -4.87 -21.12
N THR A 5 -2.86 -5.11 -22.40
CA THR A 5 -1.64 -4.86 -23.16
C THR A 5 -1.40 -3.36 -23.31
N THR A 6 -0.87 -2.72 -22.27
CA THR A 6 -0.27 -1.39 -22.37
C THR A 6 0.75 -1.23 -21.25
N PRO A 7 1.98 -0.77 -21.51
CA PRO A 7 2.93 -0.39 -20.45
C PRO A 7 2.52 0.94 -19.80
N ALA A 8 1.21 1.14 -19.65
CA ALA A 8 0.65 2.20 -18.85
C ALA A 8 0.81 1.75 -17.41
N MET A 9 1.90 2.23 -16.78
CA MET A 9 2.14 2.29 -15.34
C MET A 9 0.92 1.79 -14.55
N SER A 10 1.05 0.62 -13.92
CA SER A 10 -0.06 -0.06 -13.24
C SER A 10 -0.83 0.95 -12.39
N ILE A 11 -2.17 0.87 -12.36
CA ILE A 11 -3.00 1.78 -11.55
C ILE A 11 -2.49 1.84 -10.09
N GLY A 12 -1.96 0.71 -9.59
CA GLY A 12 -1.24 0.64 -8.33
C GLY A 12 -0.07 1.62 -8.20
N ASP A 13 0.84 1.67 -9.18
CA ASP A 13 1.99 2.58 -9.18
C ASP A 13 1.54 4.06 -9.19
N ARG A 14 0.51 4.40 -9.98
CA ARG A 14 -0.06 5.76 -10.00
C ARG A 14 -0.63 6.16 -8.63
N ASN A 15 -1.33 5.23 -7.97
CA ASN A 15 -1.88 5.47 -6.64
C ASN A 15 -0.77 5.67 -5.61
N VAL A 16 0.29 4.84 -5.65
CA VAL A 16 1.45 4.98 -4.76
C VAL A 16 2.11 6.34 -4.95
N GLU A 17 2.31 6.78 -6.19
CA GLU A 17 2.94 8.07 -6.47
C GLU A 17 2.08 9.26 -6.02
N ALA A 18 0.76 9.20 -6.24
CA ALA A 18 -0.18 10.22 -5.78
C ALA A 18 -0.22 10.31 -4.24
N THR A 19 -0.27 9.18 -3.55
CA THR A 19 -0.24 9.13 -2.08
C THR A 19 1.08 9.66 -1.52
N LYS A 20 2.22 9.29 -2.11
CA LYS A 20 3.53 9.84 -1.71
C LYS A 20 3.57 11.37 -1.84
N LYS A 21 3.07 11.92 -2.95
CA LYS A 21 2.96 13.37 -3.17
C LYS A 21 2.03 14.04 -2.16
N ALA A 22 0.89 13.43 -1.84
CA ALA A 22 -0.04 13.96 -0.85
C ALA A 22 0.55 13.97 0.57
N LEU A 23 1.19 12.87 0.99
CA LEU A 23 1.85 12.77 2.29
C LEU A 23 3.02 13.76 2.40
N ALA A 24 3.82 13.91 1.34
CA ALA A 24 4.89 14.91 1.30
C ALA A 24 4.37 16.35 1.45
N LYS A 25 3.24 16.69 0.81
CA LYS A 25 2.59 17.99 0.98
C LYS A 25 2.07 18.22 2.40
N LEU A 26 1.64 17.16 3.08
CA LEU A 26 1.16 17.21 4.47
C LEU A 26 2.30 17.12 5.49
N GLY A 27 3.56 16.95 5.05
CA GLY A 27 4.72 16.80 5.94
C GLY A 27 4.74 15.47 6.71
N VAL A 28 4.00 14.45 6.26
CA VAL A 28 3.93 13.14 6.93
C VAL A 28 5.05 12.24 6.41
N PRO A 29 6.02 11.83 7.25
CA PRO A 29 7.11 10.96 6.84
C PRO A 29 6.62 9.52 6.64
N ILE A 30 7.07 8.88 5.55
CA ILE A 30 6.78 7.47 5.28
C ILE A 30 7.88 6.62 5.93
N ILE A 31 7.53 5.92 7.01
CA ILE A 31 8.46 5.08 7.78
C ILE A 31 8.71 3.71 7.12
N ALA A 32 7.74 3.21 6.35
CA ALA A 32 7.82 1.96 5.61
C ALA A 32 6.86 2.00 4.42
N SER A 33 7.23 1.34 3.32
CA SER A 33 6.35 1.17 2.16
C SER A 33 6.39 -0.28 1.70
N ASP A 34 5.28 -0.98 1.88
CA ASP A 34 5.05 -2.29 1.27
C ASP A 34 4.05 -2.05 0.14
N THR A 35 4.47 -1.88 -1.12
CA THR A 35 3.58 -1.56 -2.27
C THR A 35 4.03 -2.30 -3.53
N GLY A 36 3.13 -2.57 -4.48
CA GLY A 36 3.47 -3.23 -5.76
C GLY A 36 3.35 -4.76 -5.76
N LEU A 37 2.63 -5.33 -4.80
CA LEU A 37 2.40 -6.78 -4.72
C LEU A 37 1.16 -7.18 -5.52
N ASN A 38 1.21 -8.35 -6.16
CA ASN A 38 0.16 -8.86 -7.05
C ASN A 38 -1.01 -9.55 -6.32
N TYR A 39 -1.28 -9.16 -5.06
CA TYR A 39 -2.33 -9.77 -4.25
C TYR A 39 -3.03 -8.73 -3.37
N GLY A 40 -4.32 -8.98 -3.10
CA GLY A 40 -5.10 -8.19 -2.15
C GLY A 40 -4.62 -8.42 -0.70
N ARG A 41 -4.58 -7.34 0.08
CA ARG A 41 -4.34 -7.37 1.52
C ARG A 41 -5.26 -6.39 2.21
N THR A 42 -5.70 -6.75 3.40
CA THR A 42 -6.47 -5.90 4.31
C THR A 42 -5.49 -5.27 5.27
N VAL A 43 -5.53 -3.94 5.40
CA VAL A 43 -4.71 -3.19 6.34
C VAL A 43 -5.61 -2.62 7.42
N SER A 44 -5.32 -2.93 8.69
CA SER A 44 -5.97 -2.35 9.85
C SER A 44 -4.97 -1.45 10.56
N PHE A 45 -5.30 -0.18 10.72
CA PHE A 45 -4.47 0.79 11.42
C PHE A 45 -5.14 1.19 12.73
N ASN A 46 -4.51 0.86 13.86
CA ASN A 46 -4.99 1.30 15.17
C ASN A 46 -4.39 2.66 15.50
N ALA A 47 -5.21 3.71 15.44
CA ALA A 47 -4.77 5.07 15.77
C ALA A 47 -4.38 5.27 17.25
N SER A 48 -4.78 4.35 18.14
CA SER A 48 -4.47 4.43 19.58
C SER A 48 -3.03 4.05 19.92
N ASP A 49 -2.48 3.04 19.24
CA ASP A 49 -1.14 2.51 19.51
C ASP A 49 -0.17 2.72 18.33
N GLY A 50 -0.71 3.02 17.15
CA GLY A 50 0.06 3.14 15.90
C GLY A 50 0.32 1.80 15.21
N SER A 51 -0.14 0.69 15.78
CA SER A 51 0.04 -0.65 15.20
C SER A 51 -0.67 -0.78 13.84
N LEU A 52 0.04 -1.33 12.85
CA LEU A 52 -0.50 -1.61 11.52
C LEU A 52 -0.54 -3.12 11.29
N GLU A 53 -1.74 -3.69 11.24
CA GLU A 53 -1.95 -5.10 10.90
C GLU A 53 -2.22 -5.27 9.41
N ILE A 54 -1.42 -6.08 8.75
CA ILE A 54 -1.56 -6.44 7.34
C ILE A 54 -1.99 -7.90 7.26
N MET A 55 -3.24 -8.15 6.87
CA MET A 55 -3.77 -9.48 6.61
C MET A 55 -3.77 -9.75 5.11
N SER A 56 -3.09 -10.80 4.67
CA SER A 56 -3.19 -11.28 3.30
C SER A 56 -3.54 -12.75 3.25
N SER A 57 -4.51 -13.12 2.42
CA SER A 57 -4.91 -14.51 2.20
C SER A 57 -3.77 -15.38 1.64
N LEU A 58 -2.76 -14.79 0.99
CA LEU A 58 -1.62 -15.52 0.43
C LEU A 58 -0.39 -15.58 1.35
N LYS A 59 -0.19 -14.59 2.22
CA LYS A 59 1.09 -14.39 2.93
C LYS A 59 0.98 -14.41 4.46
N GLY A 60 -0.21 -14.68 4.99
CA GLY A 60 -0.49 -14.67 6.43
C GLY A 60 -0.72 -13.26 6.99
N ASN A 61 -0.85 -13.17 8.31
CA ASN A 61 -0.99 -11.93 9.08
C ASN A 61 0.39 -11.40 9.48
N LYS A 62 0.61 -10.11 9.27
CA LYS A 62 1.85 -9.41 9.66
C LYS A 62 1.51 -8.11 10.37
N THR A 63 2.00 -7.95 11.59
CA THR A 63 1.88 -6.70 12.36
C THR A 63 3.17 -5.91 12.24
N ILE A 64 3.05 -4.61 11.95
CA ILE A 64 4.14 -3.63 11.89
C ILE A 64 3.91 -2.60 12.98
#